data_AF-A0AAU4URQ0-F1
#
_entry.id   AF-A0AAU4URQ0-F1
#
_cell.length_a   1.000
_cell.length_b   1.000
_cell.length_c   1.000
_cell.angle_alpha   90.00
_cell.angle_beta   90.00
_cell.angle_gamma   90.00
#
_symmetry.space_group_name_H-M   'P 1'
#
loop_
_entity.id
_entity.type
_entity.pdbx_description
1 polymer ?
#
loop_
_entity_poly.entity_id
_entity_poly.type
_entity_poly.pdbx_seq_one_letter_code
_entity_poly.pdbx_strand_id
1 'polypeptide(L)'
;MFGKWLEQEPVEQPEGELHYEALVESGELDDEELMDQLGHDVARNYLNPSELALVFDDLGSPEVADYLRANKFPADIKVRHGDFGEIVTAGLYRRVRRWCVPILKLRYKQTPNQAVQGTDVLAFRFRQTPPVIAVPEVKTRATRKRALGTEAYDSLEKVLGRLDESLHFALIRCAERDHQFLVRHLAALLRHPEDRVVERHMVFVHDALVWKDDVVALLAGVVTQRTELTVVKISGLQDFVARVYQAAETGAGPRRTKISKDTAA
;
A
#
# COMPACT_ATOMS: atom_id res chain seq x y z
N MET A 1 4.94 -10.86 -8.96
CA MET A 1 3.62 -10.37 -8.55
C MET A 1 3.32 -9.00 -9.12
N PHE A 2 3.51 -7.86 -8.42
CA PHE A 2 2.99 -6.56 -8.90
C PHE A 2 3.42 -6.20 -10.33
N GLY A 3 4.68 -6.43 -10.70
CA GLY A 3 5.15 -6.22 -12.09
C GLY A 3 4.72 -7.28 -13.11
N LYS A 4 3.98 -8.31 -12.68
CA LYS A 4 3.24 -9.27 -13.53
C LYS A 4 1.73 -9.05 -13.47
N TRP A 5 1.23 -8.26 -12.51
CA TRP A 5 -0.20 -7.99 -12.33
C TRP A 5 -0.59 -6.71 -13.04
N LEU A 6 0.24 -5.68 -12.90
CA LEU A 6 -0.03 -4.36 -13.44
C LEU A 6 0.98 -4.03 -14.53
N GLU A 7 0.48 -3.47 -15.61
CA GLU A 7 1.27 -2.89 -16.70
C GLU A 7 0.90 -1.42 -16.92
N GLN A 8 1.80 -0.69 -17.57
CA GLN A 8 1.59 0.72 -17.84
C GLN A 8 0.72 0.90 -19.08
N GLU A 9 -0.35 1.67 -18.93
CA GLU A 9 -1.19 2.14 -20.04
C GLU A 9 -0.61 3.46 -20.58
N PRO A 10 -0.48 3.66 -21.90
CA PRO A 10 -0.12 4.95 -22.46
C PRO A 10 -1.13 6.04 -22.08
N VAL A 11 -0.62 7.19 -21.62
CA VAL A 11 -1.45 8.34 -21.24
C VAL A 11 -0.92 9.63 -21.87
N GLU A 12 -1.83 10.56 -22.13
CA GLU A 12 -1.48 11.93 -22.46
C GLU A 12 -1.05 12.66 -21.18
N GLN A 13 0.14 13.28 -21.22
CA GLN A 13 0.64 14.03 -20.07
C GLN A 13 -0.09 15.37 -19.97
N PRO A 14 -0.62 15.73 -18.79
CA PRO A 14 -1.15 17.07 -18.58
C PRO A 14 -0.03 18.10 -18.61
N GLU A 15 -0.36 19.34 -18.98
CA GLU A 15 0.58 20.46 -18.85
C GLU A 15 0.79 20.84 -17.37
N GLY A 16 1.97 21.39 -17.07
CA GLY A 16 2.31 21.94 -15.75
C GLY A 16 3.09 20.98 -14.85
N GLU A 17 2.77 20.99 -13.56
CA GLU A 17 3.55 20.33 -12.50
C GLU A 17 3.07 18.90 -12.17
N LEU A 18 2.03 18.42 -12.86
CA LEU A 18 1.49 17.08 -12.64
C LEU A 18 2.11 16.09 -13.63
N HIS A 19 2.76 15.04 -13.13
CA HIS A 19 3.18 13.91 -13.94
C HIS A 19 2.19 12.75 -13.74
N TYR A 20 1.65 12.21 -14.83
CA TYR A 20 0.57 11.21 -14.79
C TYR A 20 1.04 9.85 -15.30
N GLU A 21 0.82 8.81 -14.49
CA GLU A 21 0.95 7.40 -14.88
C GLU A 21 -0.37 6.66 -14.65
N ALA A 22 -0.79 5.83 -15.62
CA ALA A 22 -1.88 4.88 -15.44
C ALA A 22 -1.35 3.44 -15.50
N LEU A 23 -1.85 2.62 -14.58
CA LEU A 23 -1.58 1.19 -14.50
C LEU A 23 -2.89 0.41 -14.65
N VAL A 24 -2.88 -0.63 -15.48
CA VAL A 24 -4.03 -1.52 -15.74
C VAL A 24 -3.64 -2.97 -15.48
N GLU A 25 -4.63 -3.84 -15.34
CA GLU A 25 -4.41 -5.29 -15.18
C GLU A 25 -3.82 -5.89 -16.46
N SER A 26 -2.64 -6.52 -16.38
CA SER A 26 -1.91 -7.06 -17.54
C SER A 26 -2.45 -8.40 -18.03
N GLY A 27 -3.17 -9.13 -17.18
CA GLY A 27 -3.67 -10.49 -17.48
C GLY A 27 -2.59 -11.58 -17.55
N GLU A 28 -1.33 -11.31 -17.17
CA GLU A 28 -0.27 -12.34 -17.20
C GLU A 28 -0.42 -13.40 -16.10
N LEU A 29 -1.12 -13.07 -15.02
CA LEU A 29 -1.43 -13.98 -13.92
C LEU A 29 -2.84 -14.51 -14.10
N ASP A 30 -3.01 -15.82 -13.93
CA ASP A 30 -4.36 -16.36 -13.76
C ASP A 30 -4.97 -15.87 -12.43
N ASP A 31 -6.29 -15.95 -12.37
CA ASP A 31 -7.08 -15.39 -11.28
C ASP A 31 -6.81 -16.08 -9.93
N GLU A 32 -6.50 -17.38 -9.92
CA GLU A 32 -6.17 -18.12 -8.69
C GLU A 32 -4.79 -17.69 -8.16
N GLU A 33 -3.77 -17.63 -9.03
CA GLU A 33 -2.43 -17.15 -8.68
C GLU A 33 -2.47 -15.70 -8.18
N LEU A 34 -3.27 -14.84 -8.81
CA LEU A 34 -3.44 -13.45 -8.41
C LEU A 34 -4.09 -13.33 -7.03
N MET A 35 -5.20 -14.05 -6.79
CA MET A 35 -5.88 -14.03 -5.49
C MET A 35 -5.01 -14.59 -4.37
N ASP A 36 -4.27 -15.67 -4.61
CA ASP A 36 -3.31 -16.22 -3.64
C ASP A 36 -2.26 -15.17 -3.27
N GLN A 37 -1.63 -14.54 -4.27
CA GLN A 37 -0.56 -13.58 -4.02
C GLN A 37 -1.07 -12.30 -3.36
N LEU A 38 -2.24 -11.79 -3.75
CA LEU A 38 -2.85 -10.59 -3.14
C LEU A 38 -3.36 -10.89 -1.73
N GLY A 39 -3.98 -12.04 -1.51
CA GLY A 39 -4.41 -12.50 -0.19
C GLY A 39 -3.24 -12.58 0.78
N HIS A 40 -2.11 -13.14 0.34
CA HIS A 40 -0.88 -13.16 1.12
C HIS A 40 -0.36 -11.75 1.44
N ASP A 41 -0.42 -10.83 0.48
CA ASP A 41 0.01 -9.45 0.73
C ASP A 41 -0.91 -8.71 1.70
N VAL A 42 -2.22 -8.92 1.61
CA VAL A 42 -3.17 -8.41 2.58
C VAL A 42 -2.85 -8.97 3.96
N ALA A 43 -2.78 -10.30 4.12
CA ALA A 43 -2.44 -10.95 5.37
C ALA A 43 -1.14 -10.39 5.98
N ARG A 44 -0.07 -10.28 5.18
CA ARG A 44 1.23 -9.76 5.63
C ARG A 44 1.20 -8.31 6.10
N ASN A 45 0.26 -7.49 5.63
CA ASN A 45 0.10 -6.11 6.05
C ASN A 45 -0.59 -5.98 7.42
N TYR A 46 -1.49 -6.89 7.78
CA TYR A 46 -2.14 -6.90 9.10
C TYR A 46 -1.41 -7.74 10.14
N LEU A 47 -0.68 -8.75 9.70
CA LEU A 47 -0.22 -9.82 10.57
C LEU A 47 1.30 -9.76 10.75
N ASN A 48 1.73 -10.00 11.98
CA ASN A 48 3.12 -10.28 12.31
C ASN A 48 3.33 -11.81 12.25
N PRO A 49 4.26 -12.33 11.42
CA PRO A 49 4.46 -13.78 11.31
C PRO A 49 4.70 -14.47 12.66
N SER A 50 5.37 -13.80 13.61
CA SER A 50 5.61 -14.34 14.95
C SER A 50 4.35 -14.41 15.81
N GLU A 51 3.43 -13.45 15.67
CA GLU A 51 2.12 -13.50 16.37
C GLU A 51 1.24 -14.60 15.79
N LEU A 52 1.28 -14.76 14.46
CA LEU A 52 0.52 -15.78 13.78
C LEU A 52 0.98 -17.17 14.15
N ALA A 53 2.28 -17.46 14.13
CA ALA A 53 2.81 -18.78 14.48
C ALA A 53 2.28 -19.27 15.85
N LEU A 54 2.25 -18.38 16.84
CA LEU A 54 1.69 -18.67 18.16
C LEU A 54 0.19 -19.02 18.10
N VAL A 55 -0.59 -18.31 17.28
CA VAL A 55 -2.02 -18.56 17.13
C VAL A 55 -2.31 -19.81 16.28
N PHE A 56 -1.52 -20.07 15.23
CA PHE A 56 -1.65 -21.22 14.33
C PHE A 56 -1.22 -22.53 14.98
N ASP A 57 -0.24 -22.50 15.88
CA ASP A 57 0.16 -23.70 16.65
C ASP A 57 -0.99 -24.17 17.57
N ASP A 58 -1.83 -23.23 18.03
CA ASP A 58 -2.96 -23.50 18.93
C ASP A 58 -4.30 -23.74 18.18
N LEU A 59 -4.52 -23.11 17.03
CA LEU A 59 -5.79 -23.14 16.28
C LEU A 59 -5.65 -23.88 14.93
N GLY A 60 -6.55 -24.84 14.67
CA GLY A 60 -6.68 -25.49 13.36
C GLY A 60 -7.15 -24.55 12.25
N SER A 61 -7.17 -25.03 10.98
CA SER A 61 -7.37 -24.15 9.82
C SER A 61 -8.69 -23.32 9.82
N PRO A 62 -9.87 -23.88 10.14
CA PRO A 62 -11.11 -23.10 10.23
C PRO A 62 -11.11 -22.09 11.39
N GLU A 63 -10.62 -22.51 12.57
CA GLU A 63 -10.61 -21.68 13.76
C GLU A 63 -9.70 -20.45 13.60
N VAL A 64 -8.58 -20.59 12.88
CA VAL A 64 -7.71 -19.47 12.53
C VAL A 64 -8.43 -18.47 11.62
N ALA A 65 -9.11 -18.96 10.58
CA ALA A 65 -9.83 -18.07 9.67
C ALA A 65 -10.89 -17.25 10.41
N ASP A 66 -11.63 -17.88 11.32
CA ASP A 66 -12.62 -17.20 12.16
C ASP A 66 -11.99 -16.18 13.11
N TYR A 67 -10.86 -16.54 13.75
CA TYR A 67 -10.12 -15.62 14.60
C TYR A 67 -9.63 -14.40 13.81
N LEU A 68 -9.08 -14.59 12.61
CA LEU A 68 -8.58 -13.51 11.77
C LEU A 68 -9.69 -12.55 11.34
N ARG A 69 -10.86 -13.08 10.94
CA ARG A 69 -12.04 -12.27 10.61
C ARG A 69 -12.53 -11.45 11.79
N ALA A 70 -12.58 -12.05 12.97
CA ALA A 70 -13.12 -11.41 14.16
C ALA A 70 -12.16 -10.35 14.74
N ASN A 71 -10.84 -10.58 14.66
CA ASN A 71 -9.88 -9.83 15.48
C ASN A 71 -8.81 -9.06 14.69
N LYS A 72 -8.56 -9.40 13.42
CA LYS A 72 -7.44 -8.81 12.65
C LYS A 72 -7.89 -8.08 11.40
N PHE A 73 -8.76 -8.67 10.58
CA PHE A 73 -9.24 -8.03 9.37
C PHE A 73 -10.47 -7.14 9.63
N PRO A 74 -10.56 -5.96 9.00
CA PRO A 74 -11.74 -5.11 9.13
C PRO A 74 -12.98 -5.83 8.62
N ALA A 75 -14.13 -5.62 9.26
CA ALA A 75 -15.43 -6.08 8.77
C ALA A 75 -16.12 -5.00 7.91
N ASP A 76 -15.78 -3.72 8.13
CA ASP A 76 -16.33 -2.61 7.35
C ASP A 76 -15.73 -2.59 5.94
N ILE A 77 -16.60 -2.63 4.92
CA ILE A 77 -16.22 -2.62 3.51
C ILE A 77 -15.44 -1.34 3.14
N LYS A 78 -15.84 -0.18 3.67
CA LYS A 78 -15.14 1.09 3.40
C LYS A 78 -13.71 1.06 3.96
N VAL A 79 -13.53 0.44 5.13
CA VAL A 79 -12.20 0.26 5.73
C VAL A 79 -11.37 -0.71 4.88
N ARG A 80 -11.93 -1.86 4.48
CA ARG A 80 -11.27 -2.82 3.57
C ARG A 80 -10.77 -2.15 2.29
N HIS A 81 -11.60 -1.30 1.67
CA HIS A 81 -11.24 -0.56 0.47
C HIS A 81 -10.10 0.44 0.71
N GLY A 82 -10.17 1.23 1.77
CA GLY A 82 -9.10 2.15 2.13
C GLY A 82 -7.78 1.41 2.31
N ASP A 83 -7.79 0.41 3.19
CA ASP A 83 -6.61 -0.40 3.51
C ASP A 83 -6.06 -1.13 2.28
N PHE A 84 -6.93 -1.63 1.38
CA PHE A 84 -6.49 -2.25 0.13
C PHE A 84 -5.67 -1.31 -0.74
N GLY A 85 -6.08 -0.03 -0.83
CA GLY A 85 -5.32 0.98 -1.57
C GLY A 85 -3.93 1.18 -0.98
N GLU A 86 -3.82 1.24 0.34
CA GLU A 86 -2.54 1.37 1.03
C GLU A 86 -1.64 0.16 0.76
N ILE A 87 -2.21 -1.05 0.77
CA ILE A 87 -1.51 -2.31 0.51
C ILE A 87 -0.97 -2.36 -0.92
N VAL A 88 -1.80 -2.00 -1.91
CA VAL A 88 -1.40 -1.89 -3.32
C VAL A 88 -0.30 -0.86 -3.48
N THR A 89 -0.45 0.31 -2.85
CA THR A 89 0.55 1.39 -2.91
C THR A 89 1.88 0.93 -2.31
N ALA A 90 1.89 0.41 -1.08
CA ALA A 90 3.11 -0.11 -0.47
C ALA A 90 3.76 -1.23 -1.29
N GLY A 91 2.96 -2.08 -1.93
CA GLY A 91 3.38 -3.11 -2.86
C GLY A 91 4.11 -2.53 -4.09
N LEU A 92 3.49 -1.56 -4.75
CA LEU A 92 4.03 -0.86 -5.92
C LEU A 92 5.38 -0.20 -5.61
N TYR A 93 5.46 0.58 -4.53
CA TYR A 93 6.70 1.27 -4.16
C TYR A 93 7.83 0.28 -3.84
N ARG A 94 7.55 -0.75 -3.06
CA ARG A 94 8.58 -1.71 -2.63
C ARG A 94 9.04 -2.63 -3.76
N ARG A 95 8.12 -3.14 -4.57
CA ARG A 95 8.41 -4.26 -5.50
C ARG A 95 8.67 -3.82 -6.93
N VAL A 96 8.00 -2.77 -7.38
CA VAL A 96 8.13 -2.25 -8.76
C VAL A 96 9.11 -1.10 -8.77
N ARG A 97 8.85 -0.05 -7.97
CA ARG A 97 9.67 1.18 -7.95
C ARG A 97 10.95 1.06 -7.12
N ARG A 98 11.13 -0.05 -6.39
CA ARG A 98 12.32 -0.38 -5.57
C ARG A 98 12.63 0.65 -4.47
N TRP A 99 11.61 1.32 -3.93
CA TRP A 99 11.74 2.16 -2.75
C TRP A 99 11.79 1.32 -1.47
N CYS A 100 12.43 1.84 -0.43
CA CYS A 100 12.36 1.26 0.90
C CYS A 100 11.05 1.68 1.57
N VAL A 101 10.14 0.74 1.86
CA VAL A 101 8.95 0.97 2.68
C VAL A 101 9.16 0.24 4.00
N PRO A 102 9.66 0.90 5.05
CA PRO A 102 10.15 0.23 6.26
C PRO A 102 9.02 -0.33 7.12
N ILE A 103 7.83 0.27 7.05
CA ILE A 103 6.71 -0.03 7.92
C ILE A 103 5.45 -0.31 7.08
N LEU A 104 4.75 -1.38 7.44
CA LEU A 104 3.38 -1.66 6.99
C LEU A 104 2.44 -1.26 8.12
N LYS A 105 1.83 -0.06 8.04
CA LYS A 105 1.17 0.56 9.20
C LYS A 105 -0.04 -0.23 9.70
N LEU A 106 -0.74 -0.94 8.82
CA LEU A 106 -1.93 -1.72 9.14
C LEU A 106 -1.70 -2.80 10.20
N ARG A 107 -0.45 -3.28 10.35
CA ARG A 107 -0.05 -4.24 11.38
C ARG A 107 -0.22 -3.70 12.80
N TYR A 108 -0.24 -2.37 12.95
CA TYR A 108 -0.32 -1.70 14.24
C TYR A 108 -1.74 -1.23 14.57
N LYS A 109 -2.76 -1.71 13.85
CA LYS A 109 -4.16 -1.52 14.24
C LYS A 109 -4.43 -2.22 15.57
N GLN A 110 -4.96 -1.47 16.54
CA GLN A 110 -5.39 -2.03 17.82
C GLN A 110 -6.74 -2.73 17.71
N THR A 111 -7.63 -2.21 16.86
CA THR A 111 -8.89 -2.84 16.47
C THR A 111 -9.06 -2.79 14.95
N PRO A 112 -9.77 -3.75 14.32
CA PRO A 112 -9.77 -3.89 12.86
C PRO A 112 -10.23 -2.64 12.07
N ASN A 113 -11.18 -1.88 12.61
CA ASN A 113 -11.77 -0.72 11.93
C ASN A 113 -11.11 0.62 12.31
N GLN A 114 -10.09 0.62 13.17
CA GLN A 114 -9.43 1.83 13.66
C GLN A 114 -8.35 2.32 12.69
N ALA A 115 -8.22 3.64 12.55
CA ALA A 115 -7.12 4.26 11.82
C ALA A 115 -5.81 4.22 12.63
N VAL A 116 -4.69 4.03 11.94
CA VAL A 116 -3.34 4.10 12.53
C VAL A 116 -2.76 5.49 12.29
N GLN A 117 -2.02 6.02 13.26
CA GLN A 117 -1.35 7.32 13.14
C GLN A 117 -0.33 7.32 11.99
N GLY A 118 -0.22 8.47 11.33
CA GLY A 118 0.74 8.73 10.27
C GLY A 118 0.13 8.65 8.87
N THR A 119 0.94 8.96 7.87
CA THR A 119 0.55 8.85 6.45
C THR A 119 0.33 7.39 6.04
N ASP A 120 -0.40 7.20 4.94
CA ASP A 120 -0.71 5.91 4.32
C ASP A 120 0.52 5.08 4.03
N VAL A 121 1.50 5.68 3.36
CA VAL A 121 2.77 5.04 3.02
C VAL A 121 3.90 6.04 3.20
N LEU A 122 5.04 5.58 3.71
CA LEU A 122 6.32 6.28 3.59
C LEU A 122 7.28 5.41 2.82
N ALA A 123 7.84 5.98 1.75
CA ALA A 123 8.79 5.32 0.90
C ALA A 123 10.08 6.14 0.84
N PHE A 124 11.23 5.48 0.94
CA PHE A 124 12.52 6.14 1.06
C PHE A 124 13.53 5.66 0.02
N ARG A 125 14.38 6.60 -0.41
CA ARG A 125 15.68 6.33 -1.04
C ARG A 125 16.79 6.88 -0.16
N PHE A 126 17.07 6.17 0.93
CA PHE A 126 18.08 6.57 1.93
C PHE A 126 19.51 6.72 1.38
N ARG A 127 19.82 6.07 0.25
CA ARG A 127 21.16 6.09 -0.36
C ARG A 127 21.37 7.24 -1.34
N GLN A 128 20.33 8.02 -1.64
CA GLN A 128 20.50 9.24 -2.42
C GLN A 128 21.04 10.37 -1.54
N THR A 129 21.72 11.34 -2.14
CA THR A 129 22.26 12.52 -1.45
C THR A 129 21.75 13.76 -2.19
N PRO A 130 20.82 14.54 -1.60
CA PRO A 130 20.13 14.29 -0.32
C PRO A 130 19.22 13.04 -0.35
N PRO A 131 18.92 12.41 0.82
CA PRO A 131 17.95 11.33 0.91
C PRO A 131 16.55 11.81 0.49
N VAL A 132 15.84 10.95 -0.25
CA VAL A 132 14.51 11.26 -0.78
C VAL A 132 13.43 10.48 -0.05
N ILE A 133 12.32 11.17 0.25
CA ILE A 133 11.11 10.62 0.86
C ILE A 133 9.96 10.84 -0.12
N ALA A 134 9.31 9.77 -0.59
CA ALA A 134 8.03 9.87 -1.25
C ALA A 134 6.93 9.74 -0.20
N VAL A 135 5.95 10.66 -0.27
CA VAL A 135 4.77 10.68 0.59
C VAL A 135 3.53 10.47 -0.28
N PRO A 136 3.08 9.22 -0.47
CA PRO A 136 1.89 8.91 -1.25
C PRO A 136 0.62 9.15 -0.44
N GLU A 137 -0.24 10.05 -0.91
CA GLU A 137 -1.64 10.15 -0.50
C GLU A 137 -2.46 9.13 -1.29
N VAL A 138 -3.18 8.23 -0.61
CA VAL A 138 -3.86 7.11 -1.26
C VAL A 138 -5.37 7.29 -1.24
N LYS A 139 -6.03 7.09 -2.37
CA LYS A 139 -7.49 7.04 -2.45
C LYS A 139 -7.98 5.83 -3.22
N THR A 140 -8.78 4.99 -2.57
CA THR A 140 -9.50 3.89 -3.21
C THR A 140 -10.94 4.27 -3.51
N ARG A 141 -11.42 4.06 -4.74
CA ARG A 141 -12.80 4.40 -5.14
C ARG A 141 -13.37 3.42 -6.17
N ALA A 142 -14.53 2.83 -5.84
CA ALA A 142 -15.32 2.04 -6.79
C ALA A 142 -16.39 2.88 -7.52
N THR A 143 -16.53 4.16 -7.16
CA THR A 143 -17.53 5.08 -7.72
C THR A 143 -16.87 6.35 -8.23
N ARG A 144 -17.38 6.91 -9.32
CA ARG A 144 -16.86 8.16 -9.87
C ARG A 144 -16.99 9.31 -8.87
N LYS A 145 -15.92 10.09 -8.72
CA LYS A 145 -15.94 11.38 -8.01
C LYS A 145 -15.05 12.39 -8.74
N ARG A 146 -15.67 13.37 -9.40
CA ARG A 146 -14.95 14.36 -10.23
C ARG A 146 -13.95 15.19 -9.42
N ALA A 147 -14.29 15.55 -8.18
CA ALA A 147 -13.43 16.32 -7.28
C ALA A 147 -12.37 15.46 -6.54
N LEU A 148 -12.19 14.19 -6.90
CA LEU A 148 -11.25 13.29 -6.21
C LEU A 148 -9.82 13.84 -6.20
N GLY A 149 -9.36 14.35 -7.35
CA GLY A 149 -8.02 14.92 -7.50
C GLY A 149 -7.77 16.06 -6.52
N THR A 150 -8.62 17.09 -6.57
CA THR A 150 -8.49 18.29 -5.74
C THR A 150 -8.56 17.96 -4.24
N GLU A 151 -9.50 17.12 -3.83
CA GLU A 151 -9.62 16.71 -2.41
C GLU A 151 -8.41 15.92 -1.91
N ALA A 152 -7.83 15.09 -2.77
CA ALA A 152 -6.63 14.32 -2.43
C ALA A 152 -5.39 15.24 -2.39
N TYR A 153 -5.29 16.24 -3.26
CA TYR A 153 -4.22 17.24 -3.19
C TYR A 153 -4.28 18.06 -1.88
N ASP A 154 -5.47 18.50 -1.47
CA ASP A 154 -5.68 19.17 -0.19
C ASP A 154 -5.35 18.26 1.01
N SER A 155 -5.65 16.97 0.89
CA SER A 155 -5.31 15.97 1.92
C SER A 155 -3.79 15.78 2.01
N LEU A 156 -3.11 15.72 0.87
CA LEU A 156 -1.66 15.58 0.79
C LEU A 156 -0.94 16.75 1.48
N GLU A 157 -1.40 18.00 1.33
CA GLU A 157 -0.81 19.14 2.05
C GLU A 157 -0.88 18.98 3.57
N LYS A 158 -2.02 18.48 4.08
CA LYS A 158 -2.19 18.22 5.52
C LYS A 158 -1.26 17.11 5.99
N VAL A 159 -1.08 16.08 5.18
CA VAL A 159 -0.17 14.97 5.47
C VAL A 159 1.29 15.44 5.49
N LEU A 160 1.69 16.24 4.50
CA LEU A 160 3.04 16.81 4.42
C LEU A 160 3.34 17.72 5.61
N GLY A 161 2.37 18.53 6.05
CA GLY A 161 2.46 19.34 7.27
C GLY A 161 2.66 18.52 8.56
N ARG A 162 2.42 17.20 8.52
CA ARG A 162 2.57 16.27 9.65
C ARG A 162 3.58 15.15 9.36
N LEU A 163 4.49 15.38 8.40
CA LEU A 163 5.48 14.38 7.98
C LEU A 163 6.36 13.91 9.15
N ASP A 164 6.78 14.82 10.04
CA ASP A 164 7.65 14.47 11.17
C ASP A 164 6.95 13.52 12.17
N GLU A 165 5.64 13.64 12.37
CA GLU A 165 4.87 12.68 13.17
C GLU A 165 4.93 11.28 12.56
N SER A 166 4.83 11.20 11.22
CA SER A 166 4.88 9.92 10.48
C SER A 166 6.30 9.32 10.49
N LEU A 167 7.33 10.15 10.37
CA LEU A 167 8.74 9.72 10.50
C LEU A 167 9.05 9.23 11.91
N HIS A 168 8.55 9.93 12.93
CA HIS A 168 8.70 9.51 14.32
C HIS A 168 8.01 8.16 14.55
N PHE A 169 6.77 7.99 14.07
CA PHE A 169 6.08 6.70 14.13
C PHE A 169 6.94 5.59 13.50
N ALA A 170 7.46 5.82 12.29
CA ALA A 170 8.31 4.85 11.61
C ALA A 170 9.60 4.54 12.39
N LEU A 171 10.22 5.56 12.99
CA LEU A 171 11.43 5.44 13.81
C LEU A 171 11.20 4.50 15.00
N ILE A 172 10.14 4.73 15.78
CA ILE A 172 9.82 3.91 16.96
C ILE A 172 9.54 2.46 16.56
N ARG A 173 8.73 2.25 15.52
CA ARG A 173 8.43 0.90 15.02
C ARG A 173 9.67 0.18 14.47
N CYS A 174 10.63 0.90 13.89
CA CYS A 174 11.91 0.32 13.47
C CYS A 174 12.80 -0.02 14.67
N ALA A 175 12.79 0.80 15.73
CA ALA A 175 13.56 0.57 16.94
C ALA A 175 13.06 -0.67 17.72
N GLU A 176 11.74 -0.84 17.85
CA GLU A 176 11.11 -2.02 18.46
C GLU A 176 11.49 -3.34 17.75
N ARG A 177 11.93 -3.26 16.48
CA ARG A 177 12.34 -4.40 15.65
C ARG A 177 13.85 -4.53 15.47
N ASP A 178 14.63 -3.74 16.22
CA ASP A 178 16.10 -3.68 16.15
C ASP A 178 16.67 -3.39 14.74
N HIS A 179 15.94 -2.62 13.93
CA HIS A 179 16.39 -2.23 12.58
C HIS A 179 17.34 -1.02 12.64
N GLN A 180 18.54 -1.20 13.20
CA GLN A 180 19.52 -0.15 13.48
C GLN A 180 19.84 0.77 12.28
N PHE A 181 19.97 0.20 11.07
CA PHE A 181 20.18 1.00 9.85
C PHE A 181 19.04 2.01 9.64
N LEU A 182 17.78 1.54 9.69
CA LEU A 182 16.61 2.39 9.46
C LEU A 182 16.45 3.42 10.58
N VAL A 183 16.68 3.03 11.83
CA VAL A 183 16.61 3.93 12.99
C VAL A 183 17.56 5.11 12.81
N ARG A 184 18.82 4.86 12.45
CA ARG A 184 19.81 5.93 12.25
C ARG A 184 19.41 6.90 11.13
N HIS A 185 18.91 6.38 10.01
CA HIS A 185 18.53 7.23 8.89
C HIS A 185 17.26 8.02 9.17
N LEU A 186 16.23 7.41 9.77
CA LEU A 186 15.00 8.09 10.16
C LEU A 186 15.28 9.18 11.22
N ALA A 187 16.15 8.91 12.18
CA ALA A 187 16.58 9.92 13.16
C ALA A 187 17.34 11.08 12.50
N ALA A 188 18.18 10.81 11.49
CA ALA A 188 18.86 11.87 10.74
C ALA A 188 17.87 12.76 9.98
N LEU A 189 16.86 12.18 9.32
CA LEU A 189 15.81 12.92 8.62
C LEU A 189 14.97 13.80 9.54
N LEU A 190 14.81 13.43 10.81
CA LEU A 190 14.12 14.23 11.83
C LEU A 190 15.01 15.35 12.40
N ARG A 191 16.32 15.11 12.53
CA ARG A 191 17.27 16.10 13.07
C ARG A 191 17.63 17.19 12.06
N HIS A 192 17.64 16.84 10.77
CA HIS A 192 18.01 17.73 9.68
C HIS A 192 16.93 17.74 8.59
N PRO A 193 15.75 18.33 8.84
CA PRO A 193 14.67 18.41 7.84
C PRO A 193 15.05 19.14 6.55
N GLU A 194 16.04 20.02 6.59
CA GLU A 194 16.61 20.74 5.45
C GLU A 194 17.42 19.85 4.50
N ASP A 195 17.93 18.73 5.00
CA ASP A 195 18.79 17.80 4.26
C ASP A 195 18.02 16.69 3.54
N ARG A 196 16.69 16.73 3.55
CA ARG A 196 15.83 15.73 2.90
C ARG A 196 15.04 16.34 1.74
N VAL A 197 14.89 15.59 0.66
CA VAL A 197 13.97 15.92 -0.42
C VAL A 197 12.66 15.17 -0.19
N VAL A 198 11.54 15.89 -0.27
CA VAL A 198 10.20 15.31 -0.14
C VAL A 198 9.52 15.36 -1.49
N GLU A 199 9.27 14.19 -2.07
CA GLU A 199 8.48 14.04 -3.29
C GLU A 199 6.99 13.88 -2.95
N ARG A 200 6.15 14.56 -3.72
CA ARG A 200 4.70 14.59 -3.58
C ARG A 200 4.10 13.50 -4.47
N HIS A 201 3.45 12.52 -3.88
CA HIS A 201 2.84 11.44 -4.65
C HIS A 201 1.36 11.29 -4.33
N MET A 202 0.59 10.94 -5.34
CA MET A 202 -0.83 10.62 -5.22
C MET A 202 -1.06 9.28 -5.90
N VAL A 203 -1.73 8.36 -5.21
CA VAL A 203 -2.05 7.04 -5.76
C VAL A 203 -3.53 6.78 -5.67
N PHE A 204 -4.18 6.63 -6.81
CA PHE A 204 -5.60 6.33 -6.90
C PHE A 204 -5.78 4.88 -7.33
N VAL A 205 -6.40 4.08 -6.47
CA VAL A 205 -6.87 2.73 -6.84
C VAL A 205 -8.34 2.84 -7.19
N HIS A 206 -8.65 2.81 -8.48
CA HIS A 206 -9.97 3.17 -8.98
C HIS A 206 -10.58 2.05 -9.81
N ASP A 207 -11.90 1.93 -9.74
CA ASP A 207 -12.62 1.04 -10.65
C ASP A 207 -12.48 1.54 -12.10
N ALA A 208 -11.99 0.65 -12.97
CA ALA A 208 -11.70 0.95 -14.37
C ALA A 208 -12.95 1.39 -15.14
N LEU A 209 -14.12 0.82 -14.83
CA LEU A 209 -15.37 1.05 -15.57
C LEU A 209 -15.94 2.46 -15.37
N VAL A 210 -15.58 3.11 -14.25
CA VAL A 210 -16.11 4.42 -13.86
C VAL A 210 -15.05 5.52 -13.80
N TRP A 211 -13.78 5.18 -14.01
CA TRP A 211 -12.70 6.17 -14.13
C TRP A 211 -12.90 7.08 -15.33
N LYS A 212 -12.55 8.36 -15.18
CA LYS A 212 -12.57 9.37 -16.23
C LYS A 212 -11.38 10.30 -16.03
N ASP A 213 -10.65 10.59 -17.11
CA ASP A 213 -9.45 11.44 -17.06
C ASP A 213 -9.77 12.93 -16.83
N ASP A 214 -11.05 13.32 -16.79
CA ASP A 214 -11.46 14.67 -16.35
C ASP A 214 -11.03 14.98 -14.90
N VAL A 215 -10.83 13.95 -14.08
CA VAL A 215 -10.21 14.06 -12.75
C VAL A 215 -8.76 14.55 -12.85
N VAL A 216 -8.00 14.03 -13.83
CA VAL A 216 -6.59 14.40 -14.06
C VAL A 216 -6.49 15.84 -14.56
N ALA A 217 -7.32 16.20 -15.54
CA ALA A 217 -7.35 17.57 -16.08
C ALA A 217 -7.70 18.61 -15.00
N LEU A 218 -8.67 18.32 -14.13
CA LEU A 218 -9.01 19.19 -13.02
C LEU A 218 -7.88 19.28 -11.99
N LEU A 219 -7.20 18.17 -11.69
CA LEU A 219 -6.07 18.17 -10.78
C LEU A 219 -4.89 18.98 -11.33
N ALA A 220 -4.56 18.82 -12.61
CA ALA A 220 -3.49 19.57 -13.27
C ALA A 220 -3.67 21.09 -13.13
N GLY A 221 -4.92 21.57 -13.19
CA GLY A 221 -5.24 22.99 -13.03
C GLY A 221 -5.10 23.54 -11.60
N VAL A 222 -4.91 22.69 -10.58
CA VAL A 222 -4.75 23.14 -9.17
C VAL A 222 -3.38 22.80 -8.56
N VAL A 223 -2.63 21.87 -9.17
CA VAL A 223 -1.31 21.49 -8.68
C VAL A 223 -0.33 22.63 -8.91
N THR A 224 0.37 23.02 -7.84
CA THR A 224 1.30 24.15 -7.85
C THR A 224 2.76 23.74 -7.67
N GLN A 225 3.01 22.46 -7.39
CA GLN A 225 4.33 21.89 -7.16
C GLN A 225 4.39 20.51 -7.82
N ARG A 226 5.57 20.14 -8.32
CA ARG A 226 5.79 18.83 -8.93
C ARG A 226 5.16 17.71 -8.12
N THR A 227 4.18 17.03 -8.71
CA THR A 227 3.41 15.97 -8.07
C THR A 227 3.27 14.79 -9.01
N GLU A 228 3.59 13.61 -8.51
CA GLU A 228 3.54 12.34 -9.24
C GLU A 228 2.18 11.67 -8.96
N LEU A 229 1.31 11.60 -9.97
CA LEU A 229 0.03 10.90 -9.91
C LEU A 229 0.16 9.50 -10.53
N THR A 230 -0.33 8.50 -9.82
CA THR A 230 -0.46 7.13 -10.33
C THR A 230 -1.88 6.63 -10.16
N VAL A 231 -2.52 6.25 -11.25
CA VAL A 231 -3.88 5.69 -11.23
C VAL A 231 -3.81 4.20 -11.56
N VAL A 232 -4.12 3.37 -10.58
CA VAL A 232 -4.28 1.91 -10.75
C VAL A 232 -5.74 1.63 -11.04
N LYS A 233 -6.04 1.17 -12.26
CA LYS A 233 -7.39 0.85 -12.72
C LYS A 233 -7.62 -0.65 -12.59
N ILE A 234 -8.62 -1.04 -11.80
CA ILE A 234 -8.99 -2.45 -11.56
C ILE A 234 -10.47 -2.60 -11.92
N SER A 235 -10.82 -3.62 -12.70
CA SER A 235 -12.20 -3.84 -13.11
C SER A 235 -13.02 -4.46 -11.97
N GLY A 236 -14.22 -3.92 -11.69
CA GLY A 236 -15.09 -4.47 -10.64
C GLY A 236 -14.45 -4.40 -9.26
N LEU A 237 -13.89 -3.23 -8.91
CA LEU A 237 -12.99 -3.06 -7.76
C LEU A 237 -13.62 -3.52 -6.44
N GLN A 238 -14.93 -3.33 -6.27
CA GLN A 238 -15.62 -3.74 -5.03
C GLN A 238 -15.59 -5.26 -4.83
N ASP A 239 -16.00 -6.01 -5.86
CA ASP A 239 -16.00 -7.47 -5.80
C ASP A 239 -14.57 -8.00 -5.77
N PHE A 240 -13.66 -7.36 -6.52
CA PHE A 240 -12.23 -7.69 -6.49
C PHE A 240 -11.64 -7.60 -5.07
N VAL A 241 -11.87 -6.48 -4.38
CA VAL A 241 -11.40 -6.29 -2.99
C VAL A 241 -12.00 -7.35 -2.07
N ALA A 242 -13.30 -7.64 -2.18
CA ALA A 242 -13.95 -8.66 -1.36
C ALA A 242 -13.28 -10.04 -1.53
N ARG A 243 -12.99 -10.44 -2.77
CA ARG A 243 -12.33 -11.71 -3.10
C ARG A 243 -10.90 -11.79 -2.56
N VAL A 244 -10.14 -10.70 -2.65
CA VAL A 244 -8.77 -10.63 -2.11
C VAL A 244 -8.78 -10.80 -0.58
N TYR A 245 -9.69 -10.14 0.13
CA TYR A 245 -9.81 -10.33 1.58
C TYR A 245 -10.26 -11.74 1.93
N GLN A 246 -11.18 -12.34 1.18
CA GLN A 246 -11.56 -13.73 1.37
C GLN A 246 -10.35 -14.66 1.23
N ALA A 247 -9.51 -14.47 0.20
CA ALA A 247 -8.26 -15.22 0.03
C ALA A 247 -7.27 -15.01 1.19
N ALA A 248 -7.17 -13.77 1.73
CA ALA A 248 -6.33 -13.49 2.89
C ALA A 248 -6.82 -14.19 4.16
N GLU A 249 -8.14 -14.28 4.36
CA GLU A 249 -8.77 -14.92 5.51
C GLU A 249 -8.62 -16.45 5.48
N THR A 250 -8.68 -17.06 4.30
CA THR A 250 -8.64 -18.53 4.15
C THR A 250 -7.25 -19.10 3.84
N GLY A 251 -6.33 -18.26 3.34
CA GLY A 251 -5.02 -18.68 2.84
C GLY A 251 -3.81 -18.35 3.71
N ALA A 252 -3.98 -17.81 4.92
CA ALA A 252 -2.89 -17.29 5.75
C ALA A 252 -1.92 -18.33 6.38
N GLY A 253 -1.82 -19.55 5.83
CA GLY A 253 -0.82 -20.54 6.25
C GLY A 253 0.53 -20.35 5.55
N PRO A 254 1.68 -20.78 6.13
CA PRO A 254 2.96 -20.74 5.43
C PRO A 254 2.85 -21.52 4.12
N ARG A 255 3.40 -20.96 3.02
CA ARG A 255 3.52 -21.66 1.73
C ARG A 255 4.01 -23.08 2.01
N ARG A 256 3.22 -24.08 1.62
CA ARG A 256 3.77 -25.43 1.41
C ARG A 256 4.84 -25.29 0.35
N THR A 257 6.09 -25.10 0.75
CA THR A 257 7.22 -25.46 -0.09
C THR A 257 6.96 -26.91 -0.47
N LYS A 258 6.71 -27.16 -1.75
CA LYS A 258 6.72 -28.53 -2.27
C LYS A 258 8.07 -29.11 -1.85
N ILE A 259 8.06 -29.95 -0.83
CA ILE A 259 9.21 -30.80 -0.53
C ILE A 259 9.33 -31.67 -1.76
N SER A 260 10.36 -31.44 -2.56
CA SER A 260 10.76 -32.36 -3.62
C SER A 260 11.04 -33.70 -2.95
N LYS A 261 10.08 -34.63 -3.03
CA LYS A 261 10.37 -36.05 -2.86
C LYS A 261 11.13 -36.48 -4.10
N ASP A 262 12.42 -36.20 -4.14
CA ASP A 262 13.36 -36.83 -5.07
C ASP A 262 14.75 -36.83 -4.44
N THR A 263 14.94 -37.75 -3.50
CA THR A 263 16.20 -38.50 -3.34
C THR A 263 15.96 -39.67 -2.40
N ALA A 264 15.49 -40.78 -2.96
CA ALA A 264 15.60 -42.11 -2.38
C ALA A 264 15.49 -43.15 -3.50
N ALA A 265 16.56 -43.29 -4.28
CA ALA A 265 17.01 -44.53 -4.94
C ALA A 265 18.37 -44.24 -5.60
#